data_AF-X0TJV5-F1
#
_entry.id   AF-X0TJV5-F1
#
_cell.length_a   1.000
_cell.length_b   1.000
_cell.length_c   1.000
_cell.angle_alpha   90.00
_cell.angle_beta   90.00
_cell.angle_gamma   90.00
#
_symmetry.space_group_name_H-M   'P 1'
#
loop_
_entity.id
_entity.type
_entity.pdbx_description
1 polymer ?
#
loop_
_entity_poly.entity_id
_entity_poly.type
_entity_poly.pdbx_seq_one_letter_code
_entity_poly.pdbx_strand_id
1 'polypeptide(L)'
;LKYVRQVCKMHKVELYLGRGNRVVYPDCLETKKKDGDREARTMGSGYWMEPGEGEAAKLGVATARSRWLWLGTLAHELCHLMQWLECEPTYCSTLPGGKDPNALVDDWLQGKEFNKRIVKQAIQSVVDVELDNERRAVRLIKKFKLPVDLKKYIQAANSYLFFHEVVMENRTWYNKLMFNPEIINHMPDHFLPEDSYKVGKMPREFVTYLEDHVINSKGWSWKNRRKIAAK
;
A
#
# COMPACT_ATOMS: atom_id res chain seq x y z
N LEU A 1 -20.25 -7.52 -3.97
CA LEU A 1 -19.87 -8.28 -5.19
C LEU A 1 -20.66 -7.90 -6.45
N LYS A 2 -22.00 -7.81 -6.45
CA LYS A 2 -22.78 -7.42 -7.66
C LYS A 2 -22.27 -6.09 -8.26
N TYR A 3 -22.10 -5.07 -7.43
CA TYR A 3 -21.55 -3.77 -7.83
C TYR A 3 -20.17 -3.89 -8.48
N VAL A 4 -19.21 -4.55 -7.82
CA VAL A 4 -17.85 -4.77 -8.36
C VAL A 4 -17.89 -5.45 -9.72
N ARG A 5 -18.65 -6.54 -9.86
CA ARG A 5 -18.79 -7.25 -11.14
C ARG A 5 -19.36 -6.35 -12.24
N GLN A 6 -20.29 -5.47 -11.91
CA GLN A 6 -20.86 -4.51 -12.86
C GLN A 6 -19.83 -3.47 -13.29
N VAL A 7 -19.07 -2.89 -12.36
CA VAL A 7 -17.98 -1.94 -12.67
C VAL A 7 -16.92 -2.63 -13.54
N CYS A 8 -16.42 -3.80 -13.13
CA CYS A 8 -15.41 -4.53 -13.89
C CYS A 8 -15.91 -4.88 -15.30
N LYS A 9 -17.15 -5.37 -15.45
CA LYS A 9 -17.73 -5.66 -16.76
C LYS A 9 -17.84 -4.42 -17.65
N MET A 10 -18.30 -3.30 -17.09
CA MET A 10 -18.49 -2.05 -17.82
C MET A 10 -17.18 -1.47 -18.34
N HIS A 11 -16.10 -1.61 -17.57
CA HIS A 11 -14.78 -1.08 -17.91
C HIS A 11 -13.80 -2.15 -18.44
N LYS A 12 -14.30 -3.34 -18.79
CA LYS A 12 -13.49 -4.46 -19.31
C LYS A 12 -12.30 -4.83 -18.41
N VAL A 13 -12.49 -4.74 -17.09
CA VAL A 13 -11.52 -5.18 -16.08
C VAL A 13 -11.72 -6.65 -15.81
N GLU A 14 -10.62 -7.41 -15.82
CA GLU A 14 -10.62 -8.81 -15.40
C GLU A 14 -10.65 -8.93 -13.88
N LEU A 15 -11.65 -9.62 -13.35
CA LEU A 15 -11.86 -9.78 -11.92
C LEU A 15 -11.43 -11.17 -11.44
N TYR A 16 -10.42 -11.23 -10.59
CA TYR A 16 -9.88 -12.46 -10.00
C TYR A 16 -10.30 -12.60 -8.53
N LEU A 17 -11.15 -13.59 -8.24
CA LEU A 17 -11.53 -13.94 -6.87
C LEU A 17 -10.82 -15.23 -6.45
N GLY A 18 -9.65 -15.08 -5.82
CA GLY A 18 -8.83 -16.21 -5.39
C GLY A 18 -9.47 -16.95 -4.23
N ARG A 19 -9.62 -18.28 -4.33
CA ARG A 19 -10.18 -19.13 -3.25
C ARG A 19 -9.19 -19.44 -2.12
N GLY A 20 -7.95 -18.94 -2.21
CA GLY A 20 -6.93 -19.09 -1.18
C GLY A 20 -6.80 -17.87 -0.27
N ASN A 21 -5.83 -17.94 0.65
CA ASN A 21 -5.44 -16.81 1.51
C ASN A 21 -4.59 -15.76 0.77
N ARG A 22 -4.18 -16.07 -0.46
CA ARG A 22 -3.51 -15.15 -1.38
C ARG A 22 -4.05 -15.33 -2.79
N VAL A 23 -3.93 -14.30 -3.60
CA VAL A 23 -4.22 -14.30 -5.04
C VAL A 23 -2.91 -14.13 -5.82
N VAL A 24 -2.78 -14.84 -6.93
CA VAL A 24 -1.58 -14.83 -7.78
C VAL A 24 -1.64 -13.61 -8.70
N TYR A 25 -0.53 -12.88 -8.81
CA TYR A 25 -0.39 -11.82 -9.80
C TYR A 25 -0.24 -12.46 -11.19
N PRO A 26 -1.09 -12.09 -12.17
CA PRO A 26 -1.18 -12.78 -13.45
C PRO A 26 0.11 -12.69 -14.28
N ASP A 27 0.88 -11.61 -14.13
CA ASP A 27 2.06 -11.34 -14.97
C ASP A 27 3.39 -11.53 -14.20
N CYS A 28 3.35 -11.97 -12.94
CA CYS A 28 4.54 -12.21 -12.12
C CYS A 28 4.95 -13.69 -12.12
N LEU A 29 5.51 -14.16 -13.23
CA LEU A 29 6.31 -15.38 -13.29
C LEU A 29 7.78 -14.99 -13.09
N GLU A 30 8.31 -15.06 -11.87
CA GLU A 30 9.76 -14.92 -11.71
C GLU A 30 10.48 -16.19 -12.18
N THR A 31 11.57 -15.93 -12.91
CA THR A 31 12.53 -16.84 -13.54
C THR A 31 12.67 -18.24 -12.92
N LYS A 32 12.76 -19.25 -13.79
CA LYS A 32 13.15 -20.62 -13.44
C LYS A 32 14.35 -20.61 -12.50
N LYS A 33 14.17 -21.08 -11.26
CA LYS A 33 15.32 -21.51 -10.46
C LYS A 33 16.03 -22.62 -11.23
N LYS A 34 17.38 -22.57 -11.28
CA LYS A 34 18.22 -23.50 -12.05
C LYS A 34 18.05 -24.97 -11.65
N ASP A 35 17.43 -25.26 -10.51
CA ASP A 35 17.35 -26.61 -9.95
C ASP A 35 15.89 -26.96 -9.61
N GLY A 36 15.15 -27.55 -10.54
CA GLY A 36 13.99 -28.44 -10.31
C GLY A 36 12.76 -27.95 -9.51
N ASP A 37 12.79 -26.77 -8.91
CA ASP A 37 11.77 -26.31 -7.96
C ASP A 37 10.78 -25.32 -8.59
N ARG A 38 9.52 -25.47 -8.19
CA ARG A 38 8.33 -24.76 -8.69
C ARG A 38 8.54 -23.25 -8.85
N GLU A 39 7.98 -22.70 -9.94
CA GLU A 39 7.88 -21.25 -10.20
C GLU A 39 7.40 -20.51 -8.94
N ALA A 40 8.23 -19.60 -8.43
CA ALA A 40 7.81 -18.68 -7.40
C ALA A 40 6.92 -17.62 -8.06
N ARG A 41 5.62 -17.64 -7.74
CA ARG A 41 4.68 -16.63 -8.22
C ARG A 41 4.53 -15.55 -7.17
N THR A 42 4.51 -14.28 -7.58
CA THR A 42 4.17 -13.19 -6.67
C THR A 42 2.72 -13.34 -6.25
N MET A 43 2.46 -13.25 -4.94
CA MET A 43 1.13 -13.46 -4.36
C MET A 43 0.84 -12.46 -3.24
N GLY A 44 -0.33 -11.84 -3.31
CA GLY A 44 -0.79 -10.81 -2.38
C GLY A 44 -2.16 -11.12 -1.77
N SER A 45 -2.64 -10.24 -0.89
CA SER A 45 -4.04 -10.30 -0.42
C SER A 45 -5.01 -9.75 -1.47
N GLY A 46 -4.54 -8.82 -2.31
CA GLY A 46 -5.22 -8.28 -3.45
C GLY A 46 -4.23 -7.57 -4.38
N TYR A 47 -4.72 -7.11 -5.52
CA TYR A 47 -4.03 -6.21 -6.44
C TYR A 47 -5.01 -5.47 -7.34
N TRP A 48 -4.58 -4.28 -7.76
CA TRP A 48 -5.04 -3.57 -8.93
C TRP A 48 -3.87 -3.44 -9.90
N MET A 49 -4.12 -3.72 -11.18
CA MET A 49 -3.16 -3.55 -12.26
C MET A 49 -3.82 -2.76 -13.39
N GLU A 50 -3.23 -1.62 -13.69
CA GLU A 50 -3.57 -0.84 -14.87
C GLU A 50 -3.36 -1.67 -16.15
N PRO A 51 -4.11 -1.37 -17.23
CA PRO A 51 -3.95 -2.09 -18.48
C PRO A 51 -2.59 -1.78 -19.11
N GLY A 52 -1.84 -2.83 -19.47
CA GLY A 52 -0.68 -2.71 -20.36
C GLY A 52 -1.08 -2.51 -21.82
N GLU A 53 -0.10 -2.29 -22.70
CA GLU A 53 -0.35 -2.17 -24.14
C GLU A 53 -0.99 -3.45 -24.69
N GLY A 54 -2.24 -3.36 -25.16
CA GLY A 54 -3.00 -4.49 -25.68
C GLY A 54 -3.57 -5.44 -24.61
N GLU A 55 -3.41 -5.14 -23.32
CA GLU A 55 -3.89 -5.97 -22.22
C GLU A 55 -5.11 -5.35 -21.50
N ALA A 56 -5.92 -6.22 -20.88
CA ALA A 56 -6.99 -5.77 -20.00
C ALA A 56 -6.43 -5.40 -18.62
N ALA A 57 -7.05 -4.41 -17.97
CA ALA A 57 -6.79 -4.10 -16.58
C ALA A 57 -7.25 -5.26 -15.68
N LYS A 58 -6.58 -5.48 -14.54
CA LYS A 58 -6.80 -6.67 -13.71
C LYS A 58 -7.01 -6.25 -12.25
N LEU A 59 -8.02 -6.82 -11.60
CA LEU A 59 -8.31 -6.61 -10.18
C LEU A 59 -8.46 -7.98 -9.50
N GLY A 60 -7.62 -8.26 -8.51
CA GLY A 60 -7.60 -9.53 -7.80
C GLY A 60 -7.74 -9.38 -6.29
N VAL A 61 -8.46 -10.31 -5.64
CA VAL A 61 -8.55 -10.39 -4.17
C VAL A 61 -8.61 -11.84 -3.71
N ALA A 62 -7.90 -12.16 -2.64
CA ALA A 62 -7.96 -13.43 -1.92
C ALA A 62 -9.17 -13.48 -0.98
N THR A 63 -10.07 -14.44 -1.19
CA THR A 63 -11.38 -14.51 -0.52
C THR A 63 -11.46 -15.48 0.65
N ALA A 64 -10.42 -16.29 0.91
CA ALA A 64 -10.42 -17.23 2.03
C ALA A 64 -10.09 -16.60 3.40
N ARG A 65 -9.66 -15.33 3.41
CA ARG A 65 -9.45 -14.58 4.66
C ARG A 65 -10.79 -14.24 5.31
N SER A 66 -10.75 -13.73 6.55
CA SER A 66 -11.99 -13.29 7.22
C SER A 66 -12.74 -12.25 6.38
N ARG A 67 -14.08 -12.22 6.48
CA ARG A 67 -14.93 -11.29 5.71
C ARG A 67 -14.49 -9.84 5.87
N TRP A 68 -14.13 -9.47 7.09
CA TRP A 68 -13.50 -8.20 7.45
C TRP A 68 -12.32 -7.86 6.53
N LEU A 69 -11.34 -8.77 6.43
CA LEU A 69 -10.09 -8.52 5.70
C LEU A 69 -10.31 -8.47 4.20
N TRP A 70 -10.91 -9.50 3.59
CA TRP A 70 -10.97 -9.55 2.13
C TRP A 70 -11.95 -8.52 1.55
N LEU A 71 -13.00 -8.14 2.27
CA LEU A 71 -13.89 -7.06 1.83
C LEU A 71 -13.22 -5.68 1.98
N GLY A 72 -12.40 -5.48 3.02
CA GLY A 72 -11.55 -4.30 3.13
C GLY A 72 -10.57 -4.20 1.97
N THR A 73 -9.82 -5.27 1.69
CA THR A 73 -8.92 -5.34 0.53
C THR A 73 -9.67 -5.13 -0.79
N LEU A 74 -10.84 -5.75 -0.98
CA LEU A 74 -11.63 -5.51 -2.19
C LEU A 74 -12.09 -4.07 -2.35
N ALA A 75 -12.43 -3.39 -1.25
CA ALA A 75 -12.77 -1.97 -1.29
C ALA A 75 -11.55 -1.13 -1.69
N HIS A 76 -10.38 -1.42 -1.12
CA HIS A 76 -9.10 -0.78 -1.44
C HIS A 76 -8.71 -0.95 -2.93
N GLU A 77 -8.66 -2.19 -3.44
CA GLU A 77 -8.29 -2.41 -4.85
C GLU A 77 -9.30 -1.79 -5.83
N LEU A 78 -10.59 -1.83 -5.48
CA LEU A 78 -11.63 -1.17 -6.28
C LEU A 78 -11.44 0.35 -6.29
N CYS A 79 -10.94 0.94 -5.21
CA CYS A 79 -10.69 2.37 -5.14
C CYS A 79 -9.52 2.80 -6.04
N HIS A 80 -8.50 1.98 -6.23
CA HIS A 80 -7.45 2.28 -7.21
C HIS A 80 -8.00 2.24 -8.64
N LEU A 81 -8.84 1.24 -8.96
CA LEU A 81 -9.58 1.22 -10.22
C LEU A 81 -10.41 2.51 -10.41
N MET A 82 -11.10 2.99 -9.38
CA MET A 82 -11.88 4.23 -9.48
C MET A 82 -11.00 5.47 -9.66
N GLN A 83 -9.88 5.57 -8.93
CA GLN A 83 -8.92 6.66 -9.11
C GLN A 83 -8.39 6.72 -10.55
N TRP A 84 -8.09 5.55 -11.13
CA TRP A 84 -7.67 5.43 -12.52
C TRP A 84 -8.79 5.84 -13.51
N LEU A 85 -10.00 5.32 -13.33
CA LEU A 85 -11.15 5.63 -14.21
C LEU A 85 -11.55 7.11 -14.18
N GLU A 86 -11.40 7.75 -13.03
CA GLU A 86 -11.74 9.17 -12.83
C GLU A 86 -10.61 10.11 -13.27
N CYS A 87 -9.45 9.58 -13.69
CA CYS A 87 -8.22 10.32 -13.91
C CYS A 87 -7.90 11.23 -12.70
N GLU A 88 -8.02 10.69 -11.49
CA GLU A 88 -7.86 11.45 -10.25
C GLU A 88 -6.49 12.14 -10.26
N PRO A 89 -6.41 13.47 -10.09
CA PRO A 89 -5.14 14.21 -10.25
C PRO A 89 -4.00 13.67 -9.41
N THR A 90 -4.27 13.25 -8.17
CA THR A 90 -3.27 12.65 -7.29
C THR A 90 -2.75 11.32 -7.84
N TYR A 91 -3.63 10.50 -8.41
CA TYR A 91 -3.31 9.19 -9.01
C TYR A 91 -2.54 9.33 -10.33
N CYS A 92 -3.01 10.20 -11.23
CA CYS A 92 -2.39 10.38 -12.54
C CYS A 92 -1.16 11.31 -12.52
N SER A 93 -0.78 11.83 -11.35
CA SER A 93 0.37 12.72 -11.22
C SER A 93 1.67 11.98 -11.51
N THR A 94 2.54 12.61 -12.29
CA THR A 94 3.89 12.10 -12.58
C THR A 94 4.94 13.03 -12.00
N LEU A 95 6.11 12.48 -11.74
CA LEU A 95 7.30 13.24 -11.34
C LEU A 95 7.88 14.01 -12.54
N PRO A 96 8.76 15.01 -12.30
CA PRO A 96 9.47 15.69 -13.38
C PRO A 96 10.09 14.70 -14.38
N GLY A 97 9.81 14.89 -15.67
CA GLY A 97 10.20 13.96 -16.73
C GLY A 97 9.17 12.86 -17.03
N GLY A 98 7.95 12.94 -16.48
CA GLY A 98 6.84 12.03 -16.77
C GLY A 98 6.99 10.66 -16.11
N LYS A 99 7.83 10.53 -15.08
CA LYS A 99 8.09 9.26 -14.41
C LYS A 99 7.02 8.95 -13.36
N ASP A 100 6.50 7.74 -13.38
CA ASP A 100 5.59 7.22 -12.36
C ASP A 100 6.27 7.16 -10.98
N PRO A 101 5.63 7.70 -9.91
CA PRO A 101 6.16 7.66 -8.56
C PRO A 101 6.43 6.25 -8.02
N ASN A 102 5.51 5.29 -8.23
CA ASN A 102 5.66 3.93 -7.72
C ASN A 102 6.87 3.23 -8.36
N ALA A 103 6.98 3.28 -9.68
CA ALA A 103 8.11 2.75 -10.43
C ALA A 103 9.45 3.39 -10.03
N LEU A 104 9.46 4.69 -9.66
CA LEU A 104 10.67 5.31 -9.13
C LEU A 104 11.04 4.74 -7.76
N VAL A 105 10.08 4.60 -6.86
CA VAL A 105 10.32 4.03 -5.52
C VAL A 105 10.81 2.59 -5.64
N ASP A 106 10.21 1.78 -6.51
CA ASP A 106 10.62 0.40 -6.74
C ASP A 106 12.05 0.31 -7.31
N ASP A 107 12.36 1.07 -8.36
CA ASP A 107 13.71 1.20 -8.91
C ASP A 107 14.72 1.57 -7.82
N TRP A 108 14.35 2.53 -6.97
CA TRP A 108 15.21 3.01 -5.89
C TRP A 108 15.46 1.93 -4.85
N LEU A 109 14.42 1.20 -4.43
CA LEU A 109 14.54 0.07 -3.50
C LEU A 109 15.36 -1.08 -4.07
N GLN A 110 15.36 -1.27 -5.39
CA GLN A 110 16.19 -2.26 -6.09
C GLN A 110 17.65 -1.84 -6.26
N GLY A 111 18.04 -0.67 -5.74
CA GLY A 111 19.44 -0.22 -5.72
C GLY A 111 19.78 0.85 -6.75
N LYS A 112 18.83 1.28 -7.60
CA LYS A 112 19.08 2.40 -8.53
C LYS A 112 19.16 3.72 -7.77
N GLU A 113 20.18 4.50 -8.08
CA GLU A 113 20.42 5.78 -7.41
C GLU A 113 19.59 6.91 -8.03
N PHE A 114 19.02 7.75 -7.16
CA PHE A 114 18.26 8.94 -7.52
C PHE A 114 18.59 10.09 -6.58
N ASN A 115 18.31 11.32 -7.01
CA ASN A 115 18.38 12.46 -6.12
C ASN A 115 17.40 12.29 -4.95
N LYS A 116 17.88 12.45 -3.70
CA LYS A 116 17.06 12.28 -2.48
C LYS A 116 15.77 13.13 -2.48
N ARG A 117 15.80 14.33 -3.07
CA ARG A 117 14.61 15.19 -3.20
C ARG A 117 13.55 14.54 -4.09
N ILE A 118 13.96 13.93 -5.19
CA ILE A 118 13.06 13.26 -6.13
C ILE A 118 12.47 12.00 -5.47
N VAL A 119 13.26 11.21 -4.75
CA VAL A 119 12.74 10.06 -3.98
C VAL A 119 11.72 10.50 -2.94
N LYS A 120 12.01 11.59 -2.21
CA LYS A 120 11.07 12.14 -1.23
C LYS A 120 9.76 12.60 -1.86
N GLN A 121 9.82 13.21 -3.04
CA GLN A 121 8.63 13.58 -3.81
C GLN A 121 7.85 12.35 -4.25
N ALA A 122 8.53 11.33 -4.77
CA ALA A 122 7.91 10.07 -5.18
C ALA A 122 7.16 9.40 -4.02
N ILE A 123 7.83 9.26 -2.87
CA ILE A 123 7.22 8.67 -1.67
C ILE A 123 6.02 9.49 -1.18
N GLN A 124 6.10 10.83 -1.20
CA GLN A 124 4.95 11.66 -0.87
C GLN A 124 3.79 11.43 -1.84
N SER A 125 4.04 11.39 -3.15
CA SER A 125 3.00 11.11 -4.15
C SER A 125 2.33 9.76 -3.91
N VAL A 126 3.10 8.71 -3.59
CA VAL A 126 2.54 7.40 -3.21
C VAL A 126 1.65 7.52 -1.97
N VAL A 127 2.12 8.19 -0.91
CA VAL A 127 1.32 8.40 0.32
C VAL A 127 0.03 9.17 0.03
N ASP A 128 0.06 10.17 -0.85
CA ASP A 128 -1.12 10.97 -1.21
C ASP A 128 -2.15 10.12 -1.98
N VAL A 129 -1.69 9.27 -2.90
CA VAL A 129 -2.53 8.30 -3.64
C VAL A 129 -3.20 7.32 -2.68
N GLU A 130 -2.41 6.72 -1.79
CA GLU A 130 -2.89 5.77 -0.79
C GLU A 130 -3.87 6.43 0.18
N LEU A 131 -3.60 7.64 0.64
CA LEU A 131 -4.50 8.35 1.56
C LEU A 131 -5.86 8.67 0.92
N ASP A 132 -5.88 9.11 -0.34
CA ASP A 132 -7.13 9.29 -1.09
C ASP A 132 -7.84 7.94 -1.30
N ASN A 133 -7.11 6.89 -1.68
CA ASN A 133 -7.65 5.53 -1.83
C ASN A 133 -8.34 5.08 -0.55
N GLU A 134 -7.66 5.18 0.59
CA GLU A 134 -8.17 4.68 1.86
C GLU A 134 -9.39 5.47 2.35
N ARG A 135 -9.42 6.79 2.09
CA ARG A 135 -10.61 7.63 2.30
C ARG A 135 -11.78 7.17 1.42
N ARG A 136 -11.54 6.81 0.15
CA ARG A 136 -12.56 6.25 -0.76
C ARG A 136 -13.03 4.88 -0.29
N ALA A 137 -12.12 4.01 0.14
CA ALA A 137 -12.44 2.67 0.62
C ALA A 137 -13.37 2.74 1.83
N VAL A 138 -13.09 3.63 2.80
CA VAL A 138 -13.99 3.88 3.93
C VAL A 138 -15.37 4.37 3.49
N ARG A 139 -15.46 5.23 2.46
CA ARG A 139 -16.76 5.65 1.89
C ARG A 139 -17.52 4.46 1.30
N LEU A 140 -16.85 3.58 0.55
CA LEU A 140 -17.48 2.37 0.00
C LEU A 140 -17.92 1.39 1.08
N ILE A 141 -17.08 1.16 2.09
CA ILE A 141 -17.38 0.31 3.23
C ILE A 141 -18.67 0.78 3.92
N LYS A 142 -18.76 2.10 4.20
CA LYS A 142 -19.96 2.73 4.78
C LYS A 142 -21.17 2.61 3.86
N LYS A 143 -21.02 2.98 2.58
CA LYS A 143 -22.09 2.98 1.57
C LYS A 143 -22.74 1.61 1.42
N PHE A 144 -21.93 0.55 1.37
CA PHE A 144 -22.42 -0.82 1.20
C PHE A 144 -22.64 -1.58 2.51
N LYS A 145 -22.45 -0.92 3.67
CA LYS A 145 -22.58 -1.52 5.00
C LYS A 145 -21.80 -2.83 5.11
N LEU A 146 -20.56 -2.83 4.59
CA LEU A 146 -19.73 -4.03 4.62
C LEU A 146 -19.46 -4.42 6.09
N PRO A 147 -19.34 -5.72 6.42
CA PRO A 147 -19.01 -6.20 7.77
C PRO A 147 -17.53 -5.94 8.07
N VAL A 148 -17.17 -4.66 8.05
CA VAL A 148 -15.83 -4.15 8.10
C VAL A 148 -15.75 -3.23 9.35
N ASP A 149 -15.13 -3.67 10.46
CA ASP A 149 -14.61 -2.87 11.60
C ASP A 149 -13.78 -1.62 11.18
N LEU A 150 -14.47 -0.52 10.88
CA LEU A 150 -13.86 0.72 10.39
C LEU A 150 -12.71 1.24 11.27
N LYS A 151 -12.77 1.05 12.58
CA LYS A 151 -11.69 1.50 13.48
C LYS A 151 -10.39 0.78 13.14
N LYS A 152 -10.43 -0.56 13.12
CA LYS A 152 -9.26 -1.37 12.75
C LYS A 152 -8.80 -1.11 11.32
N TYR A 153 -9.73 -0.74 10.43
CA TYR A 153 -9.42 -0.43 9.02
C TYR A 153 -8.48 0.76 8.98
N ILE A 154 -8.94 1.86 9.56
CA ILE A 154 -8.28 3.16 9.51
C ILE A 154 -6.95 3.09 10.27
N GLN A 155 -6.92 2.39 11.39
CA GLN A 155 -5.68 2.14 12.14
C GLN A 155 -4.64 1.39 11.29
N ALA A 156 -5.04 0.34 10.57
CA ALA A 156 -4.14 -0.39 9.68
C ALA A 156 -3.68 0.46 8.49
N ALA A 157 -4.58 1.23 7.89
CA ALA A 157 -4.26 2.17 6.81
C ALA A 157 -3.26 3.23 7.28
N ASN A 158 -3.47 3.84 8.46
CA ASN A 158 -2.55 4.81 9.05
C ASN A 158 -1.15 4.21 9.29
N SER A 159 -1.07 2.96 9.77
CA SER A 159 0.19 2.24 9.91
C SER A 159 0.93 2.11 8.56
N TYR A 160 0.20 1.79 7.49
CA TYR A 160 0.76 1.68 6.14
C TYR A 160 1.20 3.02 5.54
N LEU A 161 0.45 4.10 5.79
CA LEU A 161 0.83 5.44 5.35
C LEU A 161 2.11 5.92 6.06
N PHE A 162 2.24 5.71 7.38
CA PHE A 162 3.48 6.01 8.10
C PHE A 162 4.66 5.10 7.72
N PHE A 163 4.40 3.86 7.29
CA PHE A 163 5.43 2.94 6.86
C PHE A 163 6.25 3.49 5.69
N HIS A 164 5.66 4.25 4.77
CA HIS A 164 6.38 4.86 3.65
C HIS A 164 7.48 5.83 4.07
N GLU A 165 7.33 6.51 5.20
CA GLU A 165 8.39 7.35 5.78
C GLU A 165 9.55 6.51 6.34
N VAL A 166 9.26 5.32 6.87
CA VAL A 166 10.29 4.35 7.26
C VAL A 166 11.04 3.84 6.04
N VAL A 167 10.32 3.58 4.94
CA VAL A 167 10.91 3.23 3.65
C VAL A 167 11.84 4.34 3.15
N MET A 168 11.41 5.62 3.23
CA MET A 168 12.23 6.78 2.85
C MET A 168 13.56 6.86 3.62
N GLU A 169 13.52 6.66 4.93
CA GLU A 169 14.71 6.81 5.78
C GLU A 169 15.68 5.64 5.64
N ASN A 170 15.17 4.43 5.38
CA ASN A 170 15.97 3.20 5.47
C ASN A 170 16.14 2.45 4.16
N ARG A 171 15.47 2.89 3.07
CA ARG A 171 15.50 2.26 1.75
C ARG A 171 15.24 0.75 1.83
N THR A 172 14.31 0.34 2.69
CA THR A 172 14.03 -1.06 2.94
C THR A 172 12.54 -1.28 3.08
N TRP A 173 12.02 -2.24 2.33
CA TRP A 173 10.62 -2.67 2.40
C TRP A 173 10.45 -3.73 3.50
N TYR A 174 10.00 -3.34 4.69
CA TYR A 174 9.85 -4.22 5.86
C TYR A 174 8.38 -4.50 6.23
N ASN A 175 7.75 -5.43 5.50
CA ASN A 175 6.33 -5.80 5.61
C ASN A 175 5.82 -6.14 7.02
N LYS A 176 6.70 -6.64 7.89
CA LYS A 176 6.29 -7.04 9.25
C LYS A 176 5.83 -5.85 10.08
N LEU A 177 6.30 -4.64 9.76
CA LEU A 177 5.99 -3.42 10.49
C LEU A 177 4.57 -2.93 10.23
N MET A 178 4.20 -2.75 8.94
CA MET A 178 2.89 -2.23 8.56
C MET A 178 1.72 -3.09 9.06
N PHE A 179 1.94 -4.39 9.26
CA PHE A 179 0.92 -5.34 9.70
C PHE A 179 1.04 -5.77 11.17
N ASN A 180 1.92 -5.14 11.96
CA ASN A 180 2.06 -5.51 13.38
C ASN A 180 0.81 -5.06 14.19
N PRO A 181 0.08 -5.96 14.85
CA PRO A 181 -1.10 -5.60 15.63
C PRO A 181 -0.84 -4.67 16.81
N GLU A 182 0.30 -4.80 17.50
CA GLU A 182 0.67 -3.92 18.62
C GLU A 182 0.74 -2.48 18.13
N ILE A 183 1.40 -2.26 17.01
CA ILE A 183 1.51 -0.95 16.37
C ILE A 183 0.15 -0.44 15.90
N ILE A 184 -0.58 -1.26 15.15
CA ILE A 184 -1.87 -0.89 14.55
C ILE A 184 -2.84 -0.42 15.63
N ASN A 185 -2.91 -1.12 16.77
CA ASN A 185 -3.85 -0.78 17.83
C ASN A 185 -3.62 0.62 18.45
N HIS A 186 -2.42 1.18 18.31
CA HIS A 186 -2.05 2.53 18.78
C HIS A 186 -2.16 3.61 17.69
N MET A 187 -2.48 3.24 16.45
CA MET A 187 -2.70 4.22 15.39
C MET A 187 -3.96 5.05 15.63
N PRO A 188 -4.04 6.28 15.11
CA PRO A 188 -5.29 7.04 15.07
C PRO A 188 -6.39 6.24 14.36
N ASP A 189 -7.62 6.37 14.83
CA ASP A 189 -8.82 5.75 14.26
C ASP A 189 -9.53 6.64 13.22
N HIS A 190 -8.88 7.74 12.83
CA HIS A 190 -9.28 8.66 11.79
C HIS A 190 -8.07 8.96 10.89
N PHE A 191 -8.32 9.37 9.65
CA PHE A 191 -7.26 9.81 8.75
C PHE A 191 -6.73 11.17 9.18
N LEU A 192 -5.41 11.33 9.13
CA LEU A 192 -4.75 12.60 9.42
C LEU A 192 -4.78 13.51 8.17
N PRO A 193 -4.47 14.80 8.34
CA PRO A 193 -4.17 15.68 7.21
C PRO A 193 -2.99 15.15 6.38
N GLU A 194 -2.94 15.46 5.09
CA GLU A 194 -1.94 14.95 4.13
C GLU A 194 -0.49 15.22 4.56
N ASP A 195 -0.24 16.39 5.14
CA ASP A 195 1.07 16.81 5.63
C ASP A 195 1.51 16.11 6.94
N SER A 196 0.67 15.22 7.48
CA SER A 196 0.83 14.65 8.81
C SER A 196 1.44 13.26 8.85
N TYR A 197 1.49 12.56 7.72
CA TYR A 197 2.20 11.28 7.57
C TYR A 197 3.70 11.51 7.41
N LYS A 198 4.32 12.00 8.48
CA LYS A 198 5.75 12.32 8.57
C LYS A 198 6.34 11.74 9.83
N VAL A 199 7.62 11.39 9.77
CA VAL A 199 8.45 10.95 10.90
C VAL A 199 8.20 11.73 12.20
N GLY A 200 8.19 13.06 12.14
CA GLY A 200 8.04 13.91 13.32
C GLY A 200 6.62 13.97 13.91
N LYS A 201 5.66 13.31 13.27
CA LYS A 201 4.25 13.26 13.65
C LYS A 201 3.77 11.80 13.82
N MET A 202 4.68 10.83 13.79
CA MET A 202 4.36 9.43 14.04
C MET A 202 3.90 9.22 15.49
N PRO A 203 2.94 8.31 15.75
CA PRO A 203 2.62 7.89 17.10
C PRO A 203 3.84 7.38 17.85
N ARG A 204 3.95 7.70 19.15
CA ARG A 204 5.11 7.36 19.96
C ARG A 204 5.35 5.85 20.00
N GLU A 205 4.29 5.06 20.08
CA GLU A 205 4.34 3.61 20.12
C GLU A 205 4.90 3.02 18.83
N PHE A 206 4.57 3.61 17.68
CA PHE A 206 5.18 3.23 16.40
C PHE A 206 6.69 3.49 16.41
N VAL A 207 7.10 4.65 16.91
CA VAL A 207 8.51 5.05 17.01
C VAL A 207 9.27 4.14 17.97
N THR A 208 8.74 3.88 19.16
CA THR A 208 9.35 2.97 20.13
C THR A 208 9.49 1.57 19.55
N TYR A 209 8.46 1.05 18.89
CA TYR A 209 8.55 -0.25 18.23
C TYR A 209 9.65 -0.28 17.16
N LEU A 210 9.75 0.76 16.33
CA LEU A 210 10.83 0.91 15.35
C LEU A 210 12.21 0.87 16.02
N GLU A 211 12.38 1.62 17.10
CA GLU A 211 13.64 1.70 17.85
C GLU A 211 14.07 0.32 18.35
N ASP A 212 13.15 -0.37 19.02
CA ASP A 212 13.44 -1.65 19.67
C ASP A 212 13.67 -2.79 18.66
N HIS A 213 12.89 -2.85 17.58
CA HIS A 213 12.83 -4.05 16.73
C HIS A 213 13.51 -3.89 15.38
N VAL A 214 13.63 -2.66 14.89
CA VAL A 214 14.09 -2.39 13.52
C VAL A 214 15.43 -1.67 13.54
N ILE A 215 15.58 -0.65 14.39
CA ILE A 215 16.77 0.21 14.43
C ILE A 215 17.91 -0.48 15.18
N ASN A 216 17.62 -0.96 16.39
CA ASN A 216 18.61 -1.61 17.26
C ASN A 216 19.09 -2.97 16.73
N SER A 217 18.29 -3.66 15.90
CA SER A 217 18.61 -5.00 15.38
C SER A 217 19.46 -5.00 14.10
N LYS A 218 19.57 -3.87 13.38
CA LYS A 218 20.21 -3.79 12.06
C LYS A 218 21.31 -2.73 11.93
N GLY A 219 21.73 -2.11 13.04
CA GLY A 219 22.74 -1.04 13.00
C GLY A 219 22.27 0.22 12.27
N TRP A 220 20.96 0.44 12.19
CA TRP A 220 20.40 1.62 11.53
C TRP A 220 20.65 2.87 12.38
N SER A 221 21.09 3.95 11.74
CA SER A 221 21.38 5.23 12.40
C SER A 221 20.32 6.25 12.03
N TRP A 222 19.35 6.46 12.93
CA TRP A 222 18.56 7.68 12.94
C TRP A 222 19.46 8.87 13.28
N LYS A 223 19.89 9.64 12.27
CA LYS A 223 20.67 10.88 12.49
C LYS A 223 19.89 11.96 13.27
N ASN A 224 18.62 11.72 13.63
CA ASN A 224 17.74 12.68 14.30
C ASN A 224 17.07 12.13 15.58
N ARG A 225 17.83 11.47 16.48
CA ARG A 225 17.36 11.06 17.83
C ARG A 225 16.74 12.18 18.68
N ARG A 226 16.83 13.45 18.27
CA ARG A 226 16.43 14.63 19.07
C ARG A 226 15.11 15.30 18.68
N LYS A 227 14.41 14.87 17.62
CA LYS A 227 13.21 15.60 17.12
C LYS A 227 11.87 14.91 17.36
N ILE A 228 11.85 13.61 17.69
CA ILE A 228 10.60 12.85 17.80
C ILE A 228 10.08 12.79 19.25
N ALA A 229 10.97 12.91 20.23
CA ALA A 229 10.62 12.91 21.65
C ALA A 229 10.26 14.31 22.21
N ALA A 230 10.15 15.33 21.35
CA ALA A 230 9.92 16.71 21.77
C ALA A 230 8.72 17.31 21.04
N LYS A 231 7.52 16.78 21.33
CA LYS A 231 6.27 17.54 21.47
C LYS A 231 5.15 16.62 21.93
#